data_AF-S5Z544-F1
#
_entry.id   AF-S5Z544-F1
#
_cell.length_a   1.000
_cell.length_b   1.000
_cell.length_c   1.000
_cell.angle_alpha   90.00
_cell.angle_beta   90.00
_cell.angle_gamma   90.00
#
_symmetry.space_group_name_H-M   'P 1'
#
loop_
_entity.id
_entity.type
_entity.pdbx_description
1 polymer ?
#
loop_
_entity_poly.entity_id
_entity_poly.type
_entity_poly.pdbx_seq_one_letter_code
_entity_poly.pdbx_strand_id
1 'polypeptide(L)' 'MYILVSKEDLWDAIRQATELGVKVLQKALGLSWEEAYMLGSLILDVEVSQLVDPKKTVRIKIPKEYVSAKDVLKALSLE' A
#
# COMPACT_ATOMS: atom_id res chain seq x y z
N MET A 1 -4.20 -2.51 8.69
CA MET A 1 -3.56 -3.66 7.99
C MET A 1 -2.29 -3.16 7.32
N TYR A 2 -1.42 -4.06 6.89
CA TYR A 2 -0.16 -3.66 6.26
C TYR A 2 0.06 -4.38 4.93
N ILE A 3 0.53 -3.65 3.93
CA ILE A 3 1.13 -4.20 2.71
C ILE A 3 2.63 -4.02 2.84
N LEU A 4 3.42 -5.08 2.65
CA LEU A 4 4.88 -5.03 2.72
C LEU A 4 5.49 -5.19 1.33
N VAL A 5 6.48 -4.38 1.02
CA VAL A 5 7.24 -4.44 -0.23
C VAL A 5 8.73 -4.41 0.09
N SER A 6 9.47 -5.33 -0.51
CA SER A 6 10.93 -5.40 -0.42
C SER A 6 11.59 -5.24 -1.79
N LYS A 7 12.45 -4.23 -1.94
CA LYS A 7 13.21 -3.92 -3.18
C LYS A 7 14.68 -3.70 -2.87
N GLU A 8 15.54 -3.71 -3.88
CA GLU A 8 16.97 -3.43 -3.69
C GLU A 8 17.21 -1.97 -3.25
N ASP A 9 16.45 -1.04 -3.82
CA ASP A 9 16.45 0.37 -3.46
C ASP A 9 15.22 0.76 -2.62
N LEU A 10 15.42 1.70 -1.68
CA LEU A 10 14.37 2.18 -0.79
C LEU A 10 13.27 2.92 -1.55
N TRP A 11 13.62 3.78 -2.50
CA TRP A 11 12.65 4.58 -3.25
C TRP A 11 11.78 3.71 -4.14
N ASP A 12 12.34 2.64 -4.69
CA ASP A 12 11.57 1.63 -5.41
C ASP A 12 10.59 0.89 -4.50
N ALA A 13 11.00 0.55 -3.27
CA ALA A 13 10.10 -0.03 -2.28
C ALA A 13 8.97 0.93 -1.92
N ILE A 14 9.29 2.21 -1.66
CA ILE A 14 8.30 3.25 -1.34
C ILE A 14 7.30 3.40 -2.49
N ARG A 15 7.79 3.57 -3.73
CA ARG A 15 6.95 3.78 -4.91
C ARG A 15 5.97 2.64 -5.11
N GLN A 16 6.47 1.40 -5.13
CA GLN A 16 5.60 0.24 -5.32
C GLN A 16 4.64 0.04 -4.15
N ALA A 17 5.08 0.26 -2.90
CA ALA A 17 4.22 0.13 -1.74
C ALA A 17 3.06 1.13 -1.80
N THR A 18 3.34 2.39 -2.12
CA THR A 18 2.32 3.44 -2.29
C THR A 18 1.37 3.13 -3.46
N GLU A 19 1.89 2.71 -4.62
CA GLU A 19 1.07 2.29 -5.77
C GLU A 19 0.10 1.16 -5.42
N LEU A 20 0.55 0.16 -4.64
CA LEU A 20 -0.30 -0.93 -4.15
C LEU A 20 -1.36 -0.42 -3.17
N GLY A 21 -1.01 0.48 -2.26
CA GLY A 21 -1.96 1.11 -1.33
C GLY A 21 -3.07 1.86 -2.07
N VAL A 22 -2.70 2.69 -3.05
CA VAL A 22 -3.66 3.44 -3.89
C VAL A 22 -4.53 2.49 -4.69
N LYS A 23 -3.96 1.43 -5.29
CA LYS A 23 -4.72 0.39 -6.02
C LYS A 23 -5.73 -0.33 -5.14
N VAL A 24 -5.39 -0.59 -3.88
CA VAL A 24 -6.32 -1.18 -2.91
C VAL A 24 -7.48 -0.22 -2.64
N LEU A 25 -7.21 1.05 -2.36
CA LEU A 25 -8.27 2.04 -2.13
C LEU A 25 -9.17 2.17 -3.37
N GLN A 26 -8.58 2.26 -4.55
CA GLN A 26 -9.30 2.35 -5.83
C GLN A 26 -10.29 1.20 -5.99
N LYS A 27 -9.82 -0.05 -5.82
CA LYS A 27 -10.65 -1.24 -6.05
C LYS A 27 -11.64 -1.52 -4.92
N ALA A 28 -11.24 -1.32 -3.66
CA ALA A 28 -12.08 -1.62 -2.51
C ALA A 28 -13.24 -0.62 -2.37
N LEU A 29 -13.00 0.65 -2.73
CA LEU A 29 -13.96 1.74 -2.55
C LEU A 29 -14.60 2.19 -3.86
N GLY A 30 -14.19 1.64 -5.01
CA GLY A 30 -14.74 1.99 -6.33
C GLY A 30 -14.40 3.42 -6.77
N LEU A 31 -13.28 3.97 -6.29
CA LEU A 31 -12.85 5.33 -6.57
C LEU A 31 -12.11 5.43 -7.91
N SER A 32 -12.06 6.63 -8.48
CA SER A 32 -11.09 6.93 -9.55
C SER A 32 -9.66 6.81 -9.03
N TRP A 33 -8.67 6.79 -9.94
CA TRP A 33 -7.28 6.76 -9.50
C TRP A 33 -6.90 8.03 -8.74
N GLU A 34 -7.37 9.20 -9.20
CA GLU A 34 -7.10 10.50 -8.61
C GLU A 34 -7.72 10.62 -7.22
N GLU A 35 -8.97 10.15 -7.06
CA GLU A 35 -9.66 10.13 -5.76
C GLU A 35 -8.96 9.20 -4.77
N ALA A 36 -8.58 7.99 -5.22
CA ALA A 36 -7.85 7.03 -4.40
C ALA A 36 -6.45 7.55 -4.01
N TYR A 37 -5.79 8.27 -4.91
CA TYR A 37 -4.48 8.89 -4.66
C TYR A 37 -4.58 10.01 -3.64
N MET A 38 -5.54 10.94 -3.80
CA MET A 38 -5.79 12.01 -2.84
C MET A 38 -6.18 11.48 -1.46
N LEU A 39 -7.12 10.53 -1.41
CA LEU A 39 -7.50 9.87 -0.16
C LEU A 39 -6.30 9.15 0.45
N GLY A 40 -5.53 8.43 -0.37
CA GLY A 40 -4.35 7.71 0.05
C GLY A 40 -3.33 8.63 0.73
N SER A 41 -3.12 9.83 0.19
CA SER A 41 -2.24 10.84 0.79
C SER A 41 -2.70 11.32 2.18
N LEU A 42 -3.98 11.15 2.53
CA LEU A 42 -4.54 11.54 3.82
C LEU A 42 -4.52 10.39 4.84
N ILE A 43 -4.72 9.15 4.39
CA ILE A 43 -5.03 8.02 5.28
C ILE A 43 -4.01 6.89 5.27
N LEU A 44 -3.10 6.84 4.29
CA LEU A 44 -2.07 5.81 4.22
C LEU A 44 -0.79 6.30 4.89
N ASP A 45 -0.28 5.52 5.85
CA ASP A 45 1.03 5.78 6.42
C ASP A 45 2.09 4.95 5.68
N VAL A 46 3.04 5.61 5.03
CA VAL A 46 4.24 4.97 4.46
C VAL A 46 5.29 4.85 5.56
N GLU A 47 5.63 3.61 5.94
CA GLU A 47 6.55 3.35 7.06
C GLU A 47 7.74 2.49 6.60
N VAL A 48 8.94 2.83 7.06
CA VAL A 48 10.13 2.00 6.84
C VAL A 48 10.13 0.85 7.84
N SER A 49 10.25 -0.38 7.35
CA SER A 49 10.37 -1.57 8.22
C SER A 49 11.82 -1.86 8.55
N GLN A 50 12.70 -1.90 7.55
CA GLN A 50 14.16 -2.04 7.76
C GLN A 50 14.95 -1.51 6.55
N LEU A 51 16.21 -1.13 6.81
CA LEU A 51 17.17 -0.66 5.80
C LEU A 51 18.49 -1.46 5.80
N VAL A 52 18.62 -2.46 6.67
CA VAL A 52 19.90 -3.13 6.99
C VAL A 52 20.12 -4.39 6.16
N ASP A 53 19.06 -4.97 5.59
CA ASP A 53 19.15 -6.15 4.75
C ASP A 53 19.51 -5.79 3.29
N PRO A 54 19.93 -6.76 2.45
CA PRO A 54 20.19 -6.52 1.03
C PRO A 54 19.02 -5.87 0.30
N LYS A 55 17.77 -6.26 0.63
CA LYS A 55 16.56 -5.57 0.17
C LYS A 55 16.07 -4.64 1.26
N LYS A 56 15.58 -3.45 0.91
CA LYS A 56 14.93 -2.49 1.80
C LYS A 56 13.44 -2.78 1.84
N THR A 57 12.86 -2.78 3.03
CA THR A 57 11.45 -3.12 3.23
C THR A 57 10.66 -1.91 3.72
N VAL A 58 9.59 -1.61 3.00
CA VAL A 58 8.60 -0.57 3.33
C VAL A 58 7.27 -1.25 3.58
N ARG A 59 6.48 -0.69 4.49
CA ARG A 59 5.10 -1.10 4.71
C ARG A 59 4.16 0.08 4.57
N ILE A 60 3.01 -0.14 3.94
CA ILE A 60 1.89 0.81 3.95
C ILE A 60 0.90 0.36 5.01
N LYS A 61 0.60 1.24 5.97
CA LYS A 61 -0.50 1.05 6.90
C LYS A 61 -1.80 1.54 6.26
N ILE A 62 -2.78 0.65 6.18
CA ILE A 62 -4.14 0.94 5.73
C ILE A 62 -5.08 0.87 6.94
N PRO A 63 -5.80 1.94 7.30
CA PRO A 63 -6.75 1.91 8.42
C PRO A 63 -7.91 0.94 8.13
N LYS A 64 -8.33 0.19 9.15
CA LYS A 64 -9.29 -0.91 9.00
C LYS A 64 -10.73 -0.42 8.81
N GLU A 65 -10.99 0.82 9.20
CA GLU A 65 -12.28 1.51 9.03
C GLU A 65 -12.61 1.79 7.55
N TYR A 66 -11.61 1.82 6.66
CA TYR A 66 -11.82 2.01 5.23
C TYR A 66 -11.77 0.69 4.44
N VAL A 67 -10.89 -0.24 4.80
CA VAL A 67 -10.63 -1.44 3.99
C VAL A 67 -10.45 -2.68 4.87
N SER A 68 -11.05 -3.81 4.48
CA SER A 68 -10.87 -5.11 5.16
C SER A 68 -9.78 -5.98 4.52
N ALA A 69 -9.34 -7.03 5.21
CA ALA A 69 -8.29 -7.93 4.69
C ALA A 69 -8.72 -8.65 3.40
N LYS A 70 -10.01 -8.98 3.31
CA LYS A 70 -10.60 -9.60 2.13
C LYS A 70 -10.55 -8.66 0.92
N ASP A 71 -10.85 -7.37 1.13
CA ASP A 71 -10.78 -6.37 0.06
C ASP A 71 -9.36 -6.21 -0.48
N VAL A 72 -8.35 -6.25 0.41
CA VAL A 72 -6.93 -6.23 0.00
C VAL A 72 -6.58 -7.43 -0.87
N LEU A 73 -6.91 -8.65 -0.44
CA LEU A 73 -6.59 -9.88 -1.18
C LEU A 73 -7.25 -9.86 -2.57
N LYS A 74 -8.54 -9.51 -2.63
CA LYS A 74 -9.29 -9.36 -3.88
C LYS A 74 -8.68 -8.27 -4.78
N ALA A 75 -8.32 -7.12 -4.22
CA ALA A 75 -7.76 -6.01 -4.98
C ALA A 75 -6.40 -6.35 -5.61
N LEU A 76 -5.59 -7.13 -4.90
CA LEU A 76 -4.26 -7.56 -5.34
C LEU A 76 -4.27 -8.87 -6.13
N SER A 77 -5.45 -9.46 -6.39
CA SER A 77 -5.59 -10.73 -7.11
C SER A 77 -4.77 -11.86 -6.47
N LEU A 78 -4.79 -11.90 -5.15
CA LEU A 78 -4.13 -12.91 -4.31
C LEU A 78 -5.14 -13.93 -3.75
N GLU A 79 -6.35 -13.97 -4.32
CA GLU A 79 -7.41 -14.97 -4.06
C GLU A 79 -7.35 -16.11 -5.09
#